data_AF-A0A7C4PL78-F1
#
_entry.id   AF-A0A7C4PL78-F1
#
_cell.length_a   1.000
_cell.length_b   1.000
_cell.length_c   1.000
_cell.angle_alpha   90.00
_cell.angle_beta   90.00
_cell.angle_gamma   90.00
#
_symmetry.space_group_name_H-M   'P 1'
#
loop_
_entity.id
_entity.type
_entity.pdbx_description
1 polymer ?
#
loop_
_entity_poly.entity_id
_entity_poly.type
_entity_poly.pdbx_seq_one_letter_code
_entity_poly.pdbx_strand_id
1 'polypeptide(L)'
;MGALYAAGKKPSELIELIHHFNLNDLYRRRPEDGPAIFGHAGLIEVLSDVLGDGDFSQLKIPFGCTAVDLNTAKEVYLTSGNVLEAILASSAFPGMLPPRPWNDYLLVDGGVLDPVPVKLARLLAPGLPVIAVTLQPPPEEWGRLPEADIIDTAPLPIPHRLLQGFSRLRIGQAVKIFTRSMDINSRMVAELRLMIDRPDVNIRPNVIRFGLFEQVDPDILADLGRQAASEKYAEIVNAASLSGKIRRLFRQIAPTEEPAVLARGDLERDSSREREAT
;
A
#
# COMPACT_ATOMS: atom_id res chain seq x y z
N MET A 1 2.53 5.13 -5.97
CA MET A 1 2.93 4.55 -7.28
C MET A 1 1.74 4.20 -8.17
N GLY A 2 0.89 3.23 -7.79
CA GLY A 2 -0.24 2.78 -8.63
C GLY A 2 -1.18 3.91 -9.09
N ALA A 3 -1.57 4.80 -8.17
CA ALA A 3 -2.41 5.96 -8.50
C ALA A 3 -1.77 6.92 -9.52
N LEU A 4 -0.47 7.22 -9.37
CA LEU A 4 0.24 8.11 -10.28
C LEU A 4 0.32 7.52 -11.69
N TYR A 5 0.55 6.20 -11.79
CA TYR A 5 0.50 5.48 -13.07
C TYR A 5 -0.91 5.51 -13.67
N ALA A 6 -1.95 5.31 -12.85
CA ALA A 6 -3.34 5.39 -13.27
C ALA A 6 -3.75 6.80 -13.73
N ALA A 7 -3.17 7.86 -13.16
CA ALA A 7 -3.30 9.24 -13.63
C ALA A 7 -2.59 9.49 -14.98
N GLY A 8 -1.77 8.53 -15.42
CA GLY A 8 -1.13 8.54 -16.73
C GLY A 8 0.34 8.98 -16.72
N LYS A 9 0.99 8.99 -15.56
CA LYS A 9 2.45 9.19 -15.48
C LYS A 9 3.18 7.94 -15.98
N LYS A 10 4.22 8.15 -16.78
CA LYS A 10 5.08 7.06 -17.28
C LYS A 10 6.02 6.58 -16.17
N PRO A 11 6.48 5.31 -16.21
CA PRO A 11 7.43 4.79 -15.23
C PRO A 11 8.73 5.63 -15.10
N SER A 12 9.25 6.17 -16.21
CA SER A 12 10.43 7.04 -16.19
C SER A 12 10.18 8.34 -15.41
N GLU A 13 9.03 8.98 -15.62
CA GLU A 13 8.64 10.19 -14.86
C GLU A 13 8.48 9.89 -13.37
N LEU A 14 8.02 8.68 -13.02
CA LEU A 14 7.90 8.28 -11.61
C LEU A 14 9.25 8.04 -10.95
N ILE A 15 10.21 7.45 -11.66
CA ILE A 15 11.57 7.25 -11.17
C ILE A 15 12.22 8.62 -10.96
N GLU A 16 12.16 9.50 -11.97
CA GLU A 16 12.63 10.88 -11.87
C GLU A 16 11.99 11.62 -10.69
N LEU A 17 10.68 11.48 -10.49
CA LEU A 17 9.97 12.08 -9.36
C LEU A 17 10.59 11.65 -8.03
N ILE A 18 10.87 10.35 -7.84
CA ILE A 18 11.45 9.82 -6.59
C ILE A 18 12.87 10.35 -6.36
N HIS A 19 13.68 10.55 -7.39
CA HIS A 19 15.04 11.11 -7.24
C HIS A 19 15.06 12.50 -6.61
N HIS A 20 13.99 13.28 -6.76
CA HIS A 20 13.93 14.66 -6.29
C HIS A 20 13.50 14.79 -4.82
N PHE A 21 13.06 13.70 -4.17
CA PHE A 21 12.54 13.75 -2.81
C PHE A 21 13.43 12.99 -1.82
N ASN A 22 13.64 13.61 -0.66
CA ASN A 22 14.20 12.93 0.49
C ASN A 22 13.06 12.31 1.32
N LEU A 23 13.23 11.07 1.78
CA LEU A 23 12.25 10.41 2.65
C LEU A 23 11.95 11.23 3.92
N ASN A 24 12.94 11.94 4.45
CA ASN A 24 12.76 12.81 5.62
C ASN A 24 11.78 13.96 5.35
N ASP A 25 11.81 14.53 4.15
CA ASP A 25 10.96 15.65 3.76
C ASP A 25 9.53 15.16 3.50
N LEU A 26 9.38 13.97 2.92
CA LEU A 26 8.07 13.35 2.64
C LEU A 26 7.26 13.11 3.93
N TYR A 27 7.92 12.67 5.00
CA TYR A 27 7.29 12.26 6.25
C TYR A 27 7.29 13.34 7.35
N ARG A 28 7.49 14.60 6.95
CA ARG A 28 7.49 15.76 7.84
C ARG A 28 6.14 15.92 8.57
N ARG A 29 6.23 16.21 9.87
CA ARG A 29 5.10 16.52 10.76
C ARG A 29 4.58 17.94 10.58
N ARG A 30 3.27 18.13 10.77
CA ARG A 30 2.61 19.42 11.04
C ARG A 30 2.03 19.46 12.46
N PRO A 31 1.86 20.65 13.05
CA PRO A 31 1.26 20.82 14.38
C PRO A 31 -0.12 20.14 14.53
N GLU A 32 -0.92 20.15 13.46
CA GLU A 32 -2.28 19.60 13.40
C GLU A 32 -2.35 18.09 13.15
N ASP A 33 -1.23 17.42 12.88
CA ASP A 33 -1.24 15.98 12.64
C ASP A 33 -1.57 15.21 13.95
N GLY A 34 -2.46 14.22 13.85
CA GLY A 34 -2.86 13.34 14.96
C GLY A 34 -1.73 12.47 15.52
N PRO A 35 -2.02 11.56 16.46
CA PRO A 35 -1.00 10.78 17.16
C PRO A 35 -0.27 9.81 16.21
N ALA A 36 1.00 10.08 15.91
CA ALA A 36 1.89 9.24 15.11
C ALA A 36 3.35 9.73 15.22
N ILE A 37 4.30 8.87 14.84
CA ILE A 37 5.73 9.22 14.82
C ILE A 37 6.06 10.23 13.70
N PHE A 38 5.44 10.05 12.53
CA PHE A 38 5.63 10.86 11.33
C PHE A 38 4.35 11.58 10.90
N GLY A 39 4.49 12.50 9.94
CA GLY A 39 3.39 13.18 9.26
C GLY A 39 3.36 12.85 7.78
N HIS A 40 2.45 13.49 7.05
CA HIS A 40 2.30 13.32 5.60
C HIS A 40 2.54 14.60 4.81
N ALA A 41 3.11 15.65 5.43
CA ALA A 41 3.07 16.98 4.85
C ALA A 41 3.78 17.06 3.49
N GLY A 42 5.01 16.55 3.40
CA GLY A 42 5.73 16.50 2.12
C GLY A 42 5.08 15.56 1.12
N LEU A 43 4.55 14.41 1.58
CA LEU A 43 3.81 13.50 0.70
C LEU A 43 2.57 14.18 0.09
N ILE A 44 1.84 14.97 0.87
CA ILE A 44 0.68 15.75 0.40
C ILE A 44 1.13 16.76 -0.65
N GLU A 45 2.19 17.52 -0.40
CA GLU A 45 2.72 18.51 -1.35
C GLU A 45 3.06 17.83 -2.69
N VAL A 46 3.83 16.75 -2.66
CA VAL A 46 4.23 16.01 -3.86
C VAL A 46 3.04 15.41 -4.60
N LEU A 47 2.10 14.78 -3.87
CA LEU A 47 0.94 14.17 -4.49
C LEU A 47 -0.03 15.22 -5.03
N SER A 48 -0.17 16.37 -4.37
CA SER A 48 -1.04 17.47 -4.82
C SER A 48 -0.54 18.07 -6.13
N ASP A 49 0.78 18.22 -6.27
CA ASP A 49 1.38 18.74 -7.52
C ASP A 49 1.13 17.80 -8.72
N VAL A 50 1.02 16.49 -8.46
CA VAL A 50 0.87 15.49 -9.51
C VAL A 50 -0.59 15.09 -9.79
N LEU A 51 -1.40 14.97 -8.74
CA LEU A 51 -2.79 14.49 -8.80
C LEU A 51 -3.82 15.63 -8.69
N GLY A 52 -3.43 16.79 -8.15
CA GLY A 52 -4.35 17.87 -7.80
C GLY A 52 -5.45 17.38 -6.84
N ASP A 53 -6.62 18.01 -6.94
CA ASP A 53 -7.85 17.56 -6.28
C ASP A 53 -8.58 16.47 -7.08
N GLY A 54 -7.82 15.60 -7.75
CA GLY A 54 -8.32 14.64 -8.72
C GLY A 54 -9.23 13.57 -8.10
N ASP A 55 -10.38 13.33 -8.74
CA ASP A 55 -11.28 12.23 -8.40
C ASP A 55 -10.91 10.94 -9.14
N PHE A 56 -11.21 9.76 -8.56
CA PHE A 56 -10.96 8.46 -9.21
C PHE A 56 -11.52 8.39 -10.65
N SER A 57 -12.66 9.04 -10.91
CA SER A 57 -13.30 9.10 -12.23
C SER A 57 -12.47 9.81 -13.30
N GLN A 58 -11.47 10.61 -12.92
CA GLN A 58 -10.60 11.36 -13.82
C GLN A 58 -9.33 10.57 -14.20
N LEU A 59 -9.09 9.41 -13.59
CA LEU A 59 -7.93 8.57 -13.87
C LEU A 59 -8.07 7.87 -15.23
N LYS A 60 -6.95 7.70 -15.93
CA LYS A 60 -6.90 7.05 -17.25
C LYS A 60 -7.03 5.53 -17.18
N ILE A 61 -6.70 4.95 -16.03
CA ILE A 61 -6.82 3.51 -15.73
C ILE A 61 -7.66 3.40 -14.45
N PRO A 62 -8.66 2.49 -14.40
CA PRO A 62 -9.38 2.22 -13.15
C PRO A 62 -8.41 1.89 -12.01
N PHE A 63 -8.55 2.61 -10.91
CA PHE A 63 -7.69 2.49 -9.74
C PHE A 63 -8.55 2.25 -8.49
N GLY A 64 -7.96 1.56 -7.52
CA GLY A 64 -8.51 1.38 -6.20
C GLY A 64 -7.39 1.05 -5.23
N CYS A 65 -7.58 1.40 -3.97
CA CYS A 65 -6.69 1.03 -2.89
C CYS A 65 -7.48 0.48 -1.69
N THR A 66 -6.79 -0.25 -0.82
CA THR A 66 -7.38 -0.86 0.38
C THR A 66 -6.96 -0.08 1.61
N ALA A 67 -7.87 -0.03 2.58
CA ALA A 67 -7.63 0.49 3.92
C ALA A 67 -8.33 -0.42 4.93
N VAL A 68 -8.03 -0.23 6.22
CA VAL A 68 -8.69 -0.96 7.30
C VAL A 68 -9.31 0.03 8.26
N ASP A 69 -10.60 -0.15 8.56
CA ASP A 69 -11.28 0.65 9.57
C ASP A 69 -10.96 0.12 10.97
N LEU A 70 -10.38 0.96 11.82
CA LEU A 70 -10.00 0.62 13.19
C LEU A 70 -11.22 0.34 14.07
N ASN A 71 -12.39 0.91 13.76
CA ASN A 71 -13.58 0.73 14.58
C ASN A 71 -14.23 -0.64 14.37
N THR A 72 -14.31 -1.09 13.11
CA THR A 72 -14.96 -2.35 12.74
C THR A 72 -13.99 -3.51 12.50
N ALA A 73 -12.69 -3.23 12.40
CA ALA A 73 -11.67 -4.18 11.95
C ALA A 73 -11.96 -4.79 10.58
N LYS A 74 -12.73 -4.09 9.73
CA LYS A 74 -13.09 -4.53 8.38
C LYS A 74 -12.22 -3.85 7.34
N GLU A 75 -12.02 -4.58 6.25
CA GLU A 75 -11.39 -4.08 5.03
C GLU A 75 -12.33 -3.11 4.31
N VAL A 76 -11.78 -1.98 3.85
CA VAL A 76 -12.48 -0.92 3.12
C VAL A 76 -11.83 -0.74 1.76
N TYR A 77 -12.65 -0.77 0.71
CA TYR A 77 -12.22 -0.53 -0.66
C TYR A 77 -12.51 0.92 -1.05
N LEU A 78 -11.43 1.65 -1.35
CA LEU A 78 -11.47 3.04 -1.78
C LEU A 78 -11.34 3.07 -3.31
N THR A 79 -12.46 3.36 -3.99
CA THR A 79 -12.56 3.35 -5.46
C THR A 79 -13.28 4.58 -6.04
N SER A 80 -13.59 5.57 -5.19
CA SER A 80 -14.29 6.80 -5.56
C SER A 80 -13.92 7.94 -4.61
N GLY A 81 -14.11 9.19 -5.02
CA GLY A 81 -13.79 10.37 -4.22
C GLY A 81 -12.40 10.94 -4.53
N ASN A 82 -11.85 11.73 -3.61
CA ASN A 82 -10.53 12.32 -3.79
C ASN A 82 -9.43 11.24 -3.72
N VAL A 83 -8.62 11.13 -4.78
CA VAL A 83 -7.58 10.08 -4.90
C VAL A 83 -6.45 10.29 -3.90
N LEU A 84 -6.04 11.55 -3.65
CA LEU A 84 -4.98 11.87 -2.71
C LEU A 84 -5.36 11.43 -1.30
N GLU A 85 -6.57 11.78 -0.84
CA GLU A 85 -7.08 11.37 0.46
C GLU A 85 -7.14 9.83 0.59
N ALA A 86 -7.52 9.13 -0.47
CA ALA A 86 -7.58 7.67 -0.46
C ALA A 86 -6.19 7.03 -0.39
N ILE A 87 -5.19 7.62 -1.05
CA ILE A 87 -3.79 7.18 -0.92
C ILE A 87 -3.33 7.38 0.51
N LEU A 88 -3.56 8.56 1.11
CA LEU A 88 -3.15 8.84 2.49
C LEU A 88 -3.78 7.86 3.48
N ALA A 89 -5.06 7.52 3.31
CA ALA A 89 -5.73 6.52 4.15
C ALA A 89 -5.13 5.12 3.95
N SER A 90 -4.89 4.72 2.70
CA SER A 90 -4.34 3.42 2.34
C SER A 90 -2.88 3.23 2.76
N SER A 91 -2.11 4.31 2.91
CA SER A 91 -0.70 4.30 3.34
C SER A 91 -0.50 4.71 4.81
N ALA A 92 -1.56 4.85 5.60
CA ALA A 92 -1.49 5.28 7.00
C ALA A 92 -0.96 4.14 7.89
N PHE A 93 0.33 3.84 7.77
CA PHE A 93 0.99 2.72 8.45
C PHE A 93 0.89 2.86 9.98
N PRO A 94 0.30 1.88 10.70
CA PRO A 94 -0.02 1.99 12.11
C PRO A 94 1.18 2.39 12.99
N GLY A 95 0.97 3.41 13.84
CA GLY A 95 1.98 3.95 14.76
C GLY A 95 3.01 4.87 14.10
N MET A 96 3.30 4.68 12.82
CA MET A 96 4.23 5.53 12.07
C MET A 96 3.53 6.74 11.47
N LEU A 97 2.34 6.56 10.91
CA LEU A 97 1.57 7.60 10.23
C LEU A 97 0.18 7.75 10.85
N PRO A 98 -0.38 8.97 10.91
CA PRO A 98 -1.65 9.20 11.58
C PRO A 98 -2.80 8.50 10.85
N PRO A 99 -3.74 7.87 11.57
CA PRO A 99 -4.95 7.33 10.96
C PRO A 99 -5.74 8.44 10.28
N ARG A 100 -6.46 8.10 9.21
CA ARG A 100 -7.21 9.07 8.39
C ARG A 100 -8.72 8.89 8.60
N PRO A 101 -9.43 9.94 9.05
CA PRO A 101 -10.89 9.89 9.04
C PRO A 101 -11.39 9.88 7.59
N TRP A 102 -12.37 9.03 7.30
CA TRP A 102 -13.04 8.96 6.01
C TRP A 102 -14.52 8.67 6.23
N ASN A 103 -15.37 9.69 6.12
CA ASN A 103 -16.77 9.63 6.53
C ASN A 103 -16.87 9.09 7.98
N ASP A 104 -17.59 7.98 8.19
CA ASP A 104 -17.78 7.34 9.50
C ASP A 104 -16.63 6.39 9.90
N TYR A 105 -15.60 6.25 9.06
CA TYR A 105 -14.48 5.32 9.29
C TYR A 105 -13.26 6.04 9.85
N LEU A 106 -12.47 5.30 10.63
CA LEU A 106 -11.12 5.71 11.02
C LEU A 106 -10.12 4.74 10.38
N LEU A 107 -9.54 5.16 9.26
CA LEU A 107 -8.78 4.27 8.38
C LEU A 107 -7.28 4.25 8.71
N VAL A 108 -6.71 3.06 8.60
CA VAL A 108 -5.26 2.80 8.55
C VAL A 108 -4.89 1.99 7.31
N ASP A 109 -3.59 1.77 7.13
CA ASP A 109 -3.01 1.05 5.99
C ASP A 109 -3.70 -0.28 5.67
N GLY A 110 -3.96 -0.50 4.37
CA GLY A 110 -4.65 -1.69 3.86
C GLY A 110 -3.87 -2.99 4.07
N GLY A 111 -2.55 -2.90 4.15
CA GLY A 111 -1.63 -4.01 4.39
C GLY A 111 -1.74 -4.65 5.77
N VAL A 112 -2.58 -4.11 6.66
CA VAL A 112 -2.96 -4.81 7.90
C VAL A 112 -3.79 -6.06 7.60
N LEU A 113 -4.68 -6.03 6.59
CA LEU A 113 -5.58 -7.14 6.25
C LEU A 113 -5.44 -7.67 4.83
N ASP A 114 -4.98 -6.85 3.88
CA ASP A 114 -4.78 -7.24 2.49
C ASP A 114 -3.56 -6.52 1.86
N PRO A 115 -2.33 -7.00 2.16
CA PRO A 115 -1.09 -6.44 1.61
C PRO A 115 -0.97 -6.55 0.09
N VAL A 116 -1.70 -7.48 -0.53
CA VAL A 116 -1.65 -7.73 -1.98
C VAL A 116 -3.08 -7.86 -2.50
N PRO A 117 -3.76 -6.75 -2.82
CA PRO A 117 -5.22 -6.70 -2.98
C PRO A 117 -5.71 -7.26 -4.33
N VAL A 118 -5.53 -8.56 -4.51
CA VAL A 118 -5.88 -9.31 -5.74
C VAL A 118 -7.39 -9.29 -5.99
N LYS A 119 -8.21 -9.36 -4.92
CA LYS A 119 -9.67 -9.25 -5.03
C LYS A 119 -10.10 -7.90 -5.61
N LEU A 120 -9.58 -6.81 -5.06
CA LEU A 120 -9.89 -5.46 -5.53
C LEU A 120 -9.51 -5.28 -7.00
N ALA A 121 -8.31 -5.72 -7.39
CA ALA A 121 -7.89 -5.67 -8.79
C ALA A 121 -8.84 -6.43 -9.72
N ARG A 122 -9.32 -7.60 -9.29
CA ARG A 122 -10.28 -8.41 -10.05
C ARG A 122 -11.67 -7.75 -10.15
N LEU A 123 -12.10 -7.05 -9.09
CA LEU A 123 -13.35 -6.29 -9.08
C LEU A 123 -13.30 -5.08 -10.03
N LEU A 124 -12.16 -4.37 -10.09
CA LEU A 124 -11.97 -3.22 -10.96
C LEU A 124 -11.94 -3.59 -12.45
N ALA A 125 -11.40 -4.77 -12.78
CA ALA A 125 -11.25 -5.21 -14.16
C ALA A 125 -11.63 -6.70 -14.35
N PRO A 126 -12.93 -7.05 -14.25
CA PRO A 126 -13.36 -8.43 -14.40
C PRO A 126 -13.08 -8.92 -15.83
N GLY A 127 -12.19 -9.91 -15.95
CA GLY A 127 -11.84 -10.56 -17.22
C GLY A 127 -10.38 -10.40 -17.64
N LEU A 128 -9.65 -9.46 -17.05
CA LEU A 128 -8.20 -9.35 -17.21
C LEU A 128 -7.46 -10.28 -16.24
N PRO A 129 -6.25 -10.75 -16.59
CA PRO A 129 -5.39 -11.45 -15.64
C PRO A 129 -4.93 -10.49 -14.54
N VAL A 130 -4.86 -10.98 -13.30
CA VAL A 130 -4.30 -10.22 -12.18
C VAL A 130 -2.83 -10.57 -12.01
N ILE A 131 -1.97 -9.56 -12.17
CA ILE A 131 -0.53 -9.67 -11.91
C ILE A 131 -0.26 -9.04 -10.54
N ALA A 132 0.11 -9.86 -9.57
CA ALA A 132 0.51 -9.40 -8.25
C ALA A 132 2.00 -9.06 -8.23
N VAL A 133 2.36 -7.95 -7.58
CA VAL A 133 3.75 -7.61 -7.26
C VAL A 133 3.90 -7.69 -5.75
N THR A 134 4.60 -8.71 -5.27
CA THR A 134 4.78 -8.98 -3.85
C THR A 134 6.21 -8.64 -3.47
N LEU A 135 6.41 -7.61 -2.64
CA LEU A 135 7.74 -7.16 -2.24
C LEU A 135 8.40 -8.06 -1.19
N GLN A 136 7.61 -8.92 -0.55
CA GLN A 136 8.08 -9.88 0.43
C GLN A 136 8.61 -11.15 -0.28
N PRO A 137 9.66 -11.78 0.26
CA PRO A 137 10.20 -13.05 -0.23
C PRO A 137 9.28 -14.22 0.15
N PRO A 138 9.39 -15.36 -0.56
CA PRO A 138 8.57 -16.52 -0.25
C PRO A 138 8.98 -17.16 1.10
N PRO A 139 8.09 -17.96 1.74
CA PRO A 139 8.31 -18.52 3.08
C PRO A 139 9.63 -19.24 3.29
N GLU A 140 10.15 -19.91 2.26
CA GLU A 140 11.39 -20.69 2.30
C GLU A 140 12.62 -19.82 2.57
N GLU A 141 12.53 -18.52 2.29
CA GLU A 141 13.62 -17.57 2.43
C GLU A 141 13.56 -16.77 3.75
N TRP A 142 12.47 -16.86 4.52
CA TRP A 142 12.28 -16.01 5.70
C TRP A 142 13.37 -16.16 6.78
N GLY A 143 13.94 -17.36 6.91
CA GLY A 143 15.03 -17.64 7.85
C GLY A 143 16.39 -17.06 7.45
N ARG A 144 16.53 -16.53 6.23
CA ARG A 144 17.79 -16.01 5.67
C ARG A 144 17.81 -14.49 5.53
N LEU A 145 16.74 -13.83 5.95
CA LEU A 145 16.60 -12.40 5.76
C LEU A 145 17.49 -11.63 6.74
N PRO A 146 18.11 -10.53 6.28
CA PRO A 146 18.83 -9.65 7.18
C PRO A 146 17.88 -9.12 8.25
N GLU A 147 18.40 -8.79 9.43
CA GLU A 147 17.63 -8.01 10.40
C GLU A 147 17.45 -6.58 9.85
N ALA A 148 16.43 -6.39 9.02
CA ALA A 148 15.98 -5.07 8.63
C ALA A 148 15.07 -4.54 9.75
N ASP A 149 15.60 -3.67 10.60
CA ASP A 149 14.83 -3.07 11.69
C ASP A 149 14.19 -1.76 11.22
N ILE A 150 12.86 -1.70 11.30
CA ILE A 150 12.09 -0.48 11.03
C ILE A 150 12.61 0.67 11.91
N ILE A 151 13.02 0.38 13.15
CA ILE A 151 13.48 1.40 14.09
C ILE A 151 14.81 2.01 13.65
N ASP A 152 15.73 1.19 13.13
CA ASP A 152 17.06 1.64 12.75
C ASP A 152 17.06 2.43 11.43
N THR A 153 16.07 2.18 10.57
CA THR A 153 15.93 2.84 9.26
C THR A 153 14.92 3.98 9.27
N ALA A 154 13.99 4.02 10.23
CA ALA A 154 13.02 5.08 10.34
C ALA A 154 13.69 6.44 10.64
N PRO A 155 13.28 7.54 9.97
CA PRO A 155 13.85 8.86 10.16
C PRO A 155 13.34 9.53 11.46
N LEU A 156 13.58 8.90 12.60
CA LEU A 156 13.11 9.37 13.90
C LEU A 156 13.75 10.72 14.25
N PRO A 157 12.99 11.70 14.80
CA PRO A 157 13.49 13.02 15.19
C PRO A 157 14.26 12.96 16.53
N ILE A 158 15.11 11.94 16.70
CA ILE A 158 15.87 11.68 17.92
C ILE A 158 17.33 11.43 17.50
N PRO A 159 18.33 12.09 18.11
CA PRO A 159 19.74 11.84 17.83
C PRO A 159 20.09 10.34 17.91
N HIS A 160 20.82 9.83 16.92
CA HIS A 160 21.13 8.39 16.80
C HIS A 160 21.78 7.79 18.07
N ARG A 161 22.58 8.58 18.82
CA ARG A 161 23.18 8.16 20.09
C ARG A 161 22.13 7.84 21.17
N LEU A 162 21.04 8.58 21.22
CA LEU A 162 19.94 8.33 22.15
C LEU A 162 19.11 7.11 21.72
N LEU A 163 18.90 6.93 20.41
CA LEU A 163 18.27 5.73 19.86
C LEU A 163 19.06 4.46 20.21
N GLN A 164 20.38 4.47 20.02
CA GLN A 164 21.24 3.36 20.42
C GLN A 164 21.17 3.06 21.93
N GLY A 165 21.04 4.10 22.77
CA GLY A 165 20.81 3.95 24.20
C GLY A 165 19.45 3.33 24.51
N PHE A 166 18.39 3.79 23.85
CA PHE A 166 17.02 3.28 24.00
C PHE A 166 16.91 1.81 23.58
N SER A 167 17.48 1.43 22.44
CA SER A 167 17.45 0.05 21.92
C SER A 167 18.12 -0.97 22.86
N ARG A 168 18.97 -0.52 23.80
CA ARG A 168 19.59 -1.35 24.85
C ARG A 168 18.73 -1.51 26.10
N LEU A 169 17.72 -0.64 26.31
CA LEU A 169 16.80 -0.74 27.44
C LEU A 169 15.79 -1.87 27.21
N ARG A 170 15.25 -2.45 28.29
CA ARG A 170 14.23 -3.51 28.21
C ARG A 170 13.03 -3.11 27.36
N ILE A 171 12.59 -1.86 27.45
CA ILE A 171 11.47 -1.35 26.65
C ILE A 171 11.83 -1.25 25.17
N GLY A 172 13.04 -0.80 24.81
CA GLY A 172 13.50 -0.76 23.42
C GLY A 172 13.64 -2.15 22.82
N GLN A 173 14.17 -3.12 23.59
CA GLN A 173 14.21 -4.52 23.20
C GLN A 173 12.81 -5.10 23.00
N ALA A 174 11.85 -4.78 23.86
CA ALA A 174 10.46 -5.21 23.72
C ALA A 174 9.82 -4.64 22.45
N VAL A 175 10.06 -3.37 22.13
CA VAL A 175 9.59 -2.74 20.88
C VAL A 175 10.22 -3.45 19.67
N LYS A 176 11.53 -3.72 19.68
CA LYS A 176 12.20 -4.46 18.61
C LYS A 176 11.63 -5.87 18.40
N ILE A 177 11.34 -6.58 19.49
CA ILE A 177 10.70 -7.91 19.41
C ILE A 177 9.31 -7.78 18.79
N PHE A 178 8.51 -6.80 19.25
CA PHE A 178 7.17 -6.57 18.75
C PHE A 178 7.15 -6.21 17.25
N THR A 179 8.01 -5.28 16.80
CA THR A 179 8.08 -4.88 15.39
C THR A 179 8.50 -6.06 14.51
N ARG A 180 9.47 -6.86 14.95
CA ARG A 180 9.85 -8.11 14.26
C ARG A 180 8.71 -9.12 14.19
N SER A 181 7.95 -9.30 15.27
CA SER A 181 6.77 -10.18 15.28
C SER A 181 5.69 -9.69 14.32
N MET A 182 5.45 -8.37 14.25
CA MET A 182 4.48 -7.77 13.33
C MET A 182 4.90 -7.93 11.87
N ASP A 183 6.19 -7.76 11.56
CA ASP A 183 6.72 -8.00 10.21
C ASP A 183 6.57 -9.47 9.78
N ILE A 184 6.87 -10.44 10.67
CA ILE A 184 6.60 -11.86 10.41
C ILE A 184 5.11 -12.10 10.15
N ASN A 185 4.23 -11.51 10.97
CA ASN A 185 2.79 -11.63 10.80
C ASN A 185 2.32 -11.03 9.47
N SER A 186 2.81 -9.84 9.11
CA SER A 186 2.49 -9.17 7.84
C SER A 186 2.86 -10.04 6.64
N ARG A 187 4.02 -10.71 6.67
CA ARG A 187 4.44 -11.67 5.63
C ARG A 187 3.51 -12.86 5.53
N MET A 188 3.12 -13.44 6.67
CA MET A 188 2.16 -14.53 6.69
C MET A 188 0.79 -14.13 6.13
N VAL A 189 0.29 -12.95 6.48
CA VAL A 189 -0.99 -12.43 5.95
C VAL A 189 -0.92 -12.27 4.43
N ALA A 190 0.17 -11.71 3.89
CA ALA A 190 0.34 -11.59 2.44
C ALA A 190 0.35 -12.96 1.74
N GLU A 191 1.06 -13.95 2.29
CA GLU A 191 1.07 -15.31 1.72
C GLU A 191 -0.30 -15.97 1.76
N LEU A 192 -1.02 -15.87 2.88
CA LEU A 192 -2.38 -16.42 3.00
C LEU A 192 -3.32 -15.76 1.98
N ARG A 193 -3.25 -14.43 1.82
CA ARG A 193 -4.01 -13.70 0.80
C ARG A 193 -3.66 -14.17 -0.62
N LEU A 194 -2.39 -14.35 -0.94
CA LEU A 194 -1.96 -14.89 -2.24
C LEU A 194 -2.46 -16.32 -2.48
N MET A 195 -2.50 -17.17 -1.46
CA MET A 195 -3.01 -18.55 -1.54
C MET A 195 -4.53 -18.63 -1.73
N ILE A 196 -5.27 -17.72 -1.09
CA ILE A 196 -6.73 -17.64 -1.16
C ILE A 196 -7.16 -16.98 -2.49
N ASP A 197 -6.59 -15.82 -2.79
CA ASP A 197 -7.07 -14.96 -3.88
C ASP A 197 -6.46 -15.33 -5.24
N ARG A 198 -5.34 -16.06 -5.19
CA ARG A 198 -4.63 -16.69 -6.30
C ARG A 198 -4.51 -15.74 -7.50
N PRO A 199 -3.53 -14.83 -7.54
CA PRO A 199 -3.30 -14.05 -8.76
C PRO A 199 -2.99 -14.96 -9.96
N ASP A 200 -3.09 -14.42 -11.17
CA ASP A 200 -2.74 -15.15 -12.39
C ASP A 200 -1.21 -15.28 -12.54
N VAL A 201 -0.47 -14.26 -12.09
CA VAL A 201 0.99 -14.23 -12.00
C VAL A 201 1.39 -13.51 -10.70
N ASN A 202 2.42 -13.98 -10.01
CA ASN A 202 3.03 -13.29 -8.88
C ASN A 202 4.51 -12.98 -9.19
N ILE A 203 4.87 -11.70 -9.10
CA ILE A 203 6.23 -11.19 -9.30
C ILE A 203 6.81 -10.82 -7.95
N ARG A 204 8.03 -11.28 -7.64
CA ARG A 204 8.74 -10.99 -6.39
C ARG A 204 10.09 -10.35 -6.65
N PRO A 205 10.18 -9.01 -6.73
CA PRO A 205 11.47 -8.35 -6.87
C PRO A 205 12.29 -8.50 -5.58
N ASN A 206 13.59 -8.73 -5.71
CA ASN A 206 14.49 -8.91 -4.57
C ASN A 206 14.85 -7.56 -3.92
N VAL A 207 13.90 -6.95 -3.21
CA VAL A 207 14.04 -5.63 -2.57
C VAL A 207 14.07 -5.70 -1.04
N ILE A 208 13.76 -6.85 -0.44
CA ILE A 208 13.66 -7.03 1.03
C ILE A 208 14.98 -6.79 1.78
N ARG A 209 16.10 -6.75 1.05
CA ARG A 209 17.41 -6.39 1.62
C ARG A 209 17.51 -4.92 2.03
N PHE A 210 16.62 -4.06 1.53
CA PHE A 210 16.54 -2.66 1.88
C PHE A 210 15.51 -2.45 3.00
N GLY A 211 15.82 -1.59 3.96
CA GLY A 211 14.87 -1.22 5.00
C GLY A 211 13.70 -0.40 4.47
N LEU A 212 12.58 -0.43 5.20
CA LEU A 212 11.33 0.26 4.81
C LEU A 212 11.52 1.77 4.58
N PHE A 213 12.39 2.40 5.36
CA PHE A 213 12.70 3.83 5.29
C PHE A 213 14.16 4.10 4.90
N GLU A 214 14.86 3.09 4.36
CA GLU A 214 16.23 3.26 3.87
C GLU A 214 16.22 4.12 2.60
N GLN A 215 17.08 5.13 2.55
CA GLN A 215 17.27 5.92 1.34
C GLN A 215 18.13 5.14 0.34
N VAL A 216 17.49 4.60 -0.69
CA VAL A 216 18.10 3.79 -1.74
C VAL A 216 17.97 4.54 -3.06
N ASP A 217 18.95 4.35 -3.94
CA ASP A 217 18.88 4.83 -5.32
C ASP A 217 17.64 4.24 -6.04
N PRO A 218 16.69 5.08 -6.50
CA PRO A 218 15.49 4.65 -7.20
C PRO A 218 15.77 3.79 -8.43
N ASP A 219 16.88 4.04 -9.13
CA ASP A 219 17.26 3.28 -10.32
C ASP A 219 17.56 1.81 -9.98
N ILE A 220 18.24 1.58 -8.85
CA ILE A 220 18.53 0.21 -8.36
C ILE A 220 17.23 -0.54 -8.08
N LEU A 221 16.26 0.11 -7.42
CA LEU A 221 14.97 -0.50 -7.13
C LEU A 221 14.17 -0.77 -8.40
N ALA A 222 14.19 0.17 -9.35
CA ALA A 222 13.52 0.04 -10.64
C ALA A 222 14.12 -1.10 -11.48
N ASP A 223 15.45 -1.26 -11.47
CA ASP A 223 16.16 -2.33 -12.16
C ASP A 223 15.78 -3.72 -11.61
N LEU A 224 15.70 -3.87 -10.28
CA LEU A 224 15.25 -5.12 -9.65
C LEU A 224 13.79 -5.45 -10.01
N GLY A 225 12.93 -4.44 -10.07
CA GLY A 225 11.56 -4.59 -10.54
C GLY A 225 11.49 -5.03 -12.01
N ARG A 226 12.28 -4.40 -12.89
CA ARG A 226 12.38 -4.75 -14.31
C ARG A 226 12.93 -6.16 -14.53
N GLN A 227 13.94 -6.56 -13.76
CA GLN A 227 14.49 -7.90 -13.80
C GLN A 227 13.43 -8.94 -13.41
N ALA A 228 12.77 -8.77 -12.25
CA ALA A 228 11.76 -9.72 -11.78
C ALA A 228 10.56 -9.83 -12.73
N ALA A 229 10.14 -8.73 -13.34
CA ALA A 229 9.10 -8.74 -14.37
C ALA A 229 9.55 -9.48 -15.64
N SER A 230 10.82 -9.32 -16.04
CA SER A 230 11.39 -9.99 -17.22
C SER A 230 11.49 -11.50 -17.02
N GLU A 231 11.88 -11.95 -15.83
CA GLU A 231 11.91 -13.37 -15.46
C GLU A 231 10.52 -14.03 -15.53
N LYS A 232 9.47 -13.25 -15.26
CA LYS A 232 8.06 -13.69 -15.34
C LYS A 232 7.36 -13.39 -16.67
N TYR A 233 8.07 -12.85 -17.66
CA TYR A 233 7.48 -12.38 -18.92
C TYR A 233 6.65 -13.45 -19.64
N ALA A 234 7.17 -14.69 -19.74
CA ALA A 234 6.47 -15.79 -20.38
C ALA A 234 5.15 -16.15 -19.66
N GLU A 235 5.13 -16.13 -18.33
CA GLU A 235 3.93 -16.37 -17.52
C GLU A 235 2.89 -15.26 -17.72
N ILE A 236 3.34 -14.00 -17.82
CA ILE A 236 2.49 -12.83 -18.07
C ILE A 236 1.80 -12.95 -19.44
N VAL A 237 2.57 -13.24 -20.49
CA VAL A 237 2.02 -13.42 -21.84
C VAL A 237 1.03 -14.60 -21.88
N ASN A 238 1.36 -15.72 -21.23
CA ASN A 238 0.48 -16.87 -21.16
C ASN A 238 -0.82 -16.54 -20.39
N ALA A 239 -0.74 -15.78 -19.29
CA ALA A 239 -1.92 -15.34 -18.56
C ALA A 239 -2.84 -14.46 -19.41
N ALA A 240 -2.29 -13.61 -20.28
CA ALA A 240 -3.07 -12.76 -21.20
C ALA A 240 -3.65 -13.52 -22.41
N SER A 241 -3.21 -14.75 -22.68
CA SER A 241 -3.62 -15.53 -23.84
C SER A 241 -5.07 -16.02 -23.79
N LEU A 242 -5.56 -16.55 -24.92
CA LEU A 242 -6.90 -17.15 -25.03
C LEU A 242 -7.08 -18.33 -24.05
N SER A 243 -6.07 -19.19 -23.91
CA SER A 243 -6.11 -20.30 -22.95
C SER A 243 -6.14 -19.80 -21.51
N GLY A 244 -5.40 -18.72 -21.21
CA GLY A 244 -5.47 -18.01 -19.93
C GLY A 244 -6.87 -17.47 -19.64
N LYS A 245 -7.53 -16.88 -20.63
CA LYS A 245 -8.91 -16.38 -20.52
C LYS A 245 -9.91 -17.49 -20.23
N ILE A 246 -9.79 -18.64 -20.89
CA ILE A 246 -10.63 -19.82 -20.64
C ILE A 246 -10.40 -20.33 -19.21
N ARG A 247 -9.14 -20.46 -18.76
CA ARG A 247 -8.82 -20.89 -17.39
C ARG A 247 -9.45 -19.99 -16.33
N ARG A 248 -9.50 -18.67 -16.58
CA ARG A 248 -10.16 -17.71 -15.66
C ARG A 248 -11.66 -17.90 -15.57
N LEU A 249 -12.34 -18.20 -16.67
CA LEU A 249 -13.79 -18.45 -16.70
C LEU A 249 -14.18 -19.67 -15.84
N PHE A 250 -13.34 -20.70 -15.81
CA PHE A 250 -13.58 -21.92 -15.02
C PHE A 250 -13.06 -21.83 -13.57
N ARG A 251 -12.42 -20.73 -13.19
CA ARG A 251 -11.93 -20.56 -11.82
C ARG A 251 -13.11 -20.29 -10.89
N GLN A 252 -13.47 -21.27 -10.07
CA GLN A 252 -14.38 -21.03 -8.95
C GLN A 252 -13.72 -20.02 -8.01
N ILE A 253 -14.33 -18.85 -7.87
CA ILE A 253 -14.02 -17.90 -6.81
C ILE A 253 -14.57 -18.55 -5.54
N ALA A 254 -13.72 -18.79 -4.54
CA ALA A 254 -14.20 -19.24 -3.24
C ALA A 254 -15.26 -18.22 -2.77
N PRO A 255 -16.43 -18.66 -2.27
CA PRO A 255 -17.42 -17.73 -1.74
C PRO A 255 -16.76 -16.95 -0.61
N THR A 256 -16.54 -15.66 -0.82
CA THR A 256 -16.02 -14.79 0.22
C THR A 256 -17.17 -14.39 1.13
N GLU A 257 -16.90 -14.37 2.43
CA GLU A 257 -17.67 -13.59 3.41
C GLU A 257 -17.94 -12.16 2.89
N GLU A 258 -18.94 -11.48 3.45
CA GLU A 258 -19.46 -10.18 3.01
C GLU A 258 -18.38 -9.27 2.38
N PRO A 259 -18.65 -8.68 1.21
CA PRO A 259 -17.65 -7.88 0.51
C PRO A 259 -17.10 -6.80 1.43
N ALA A 260 -15.80 -6.51 1.28
CA ALA A 260 -15.16 -5.34 1.85
C ALA A 260 -16.07 -4.11 1.63
N VAL A 261 -16.14 -3.24 2.64
CA VAL A 261 -17.06 -2.11 2.59
C VAL A 261 -16.60 -1.19 1.48
N LEU A 262 -17.40 -1.09 0.41
CA LEU A 262 -17.17 -0.09 -0.63
C LEU A 262 -17.49 1.26 -0.01
N ALA A 263 -16.46 2.08 0.20
CA ALA A 263 -16.67 3.46 0.59
C ALA A 263 -17.19 4.23 -0.63
N ARG A 264 -18.51 4.15 -0.87
CA ARG A 264 -19.19 4.97 -1.87
C ARG A 264 -19.29 6.38 -1.29
N GLY A 265 -18.70 7.35 -1.97
CA GLY A 265 -18.89 8.76 -1.65
C GLY A 265 -20.29 9.18 -2.07
N ASP A 266 -21.20 9.37 -1.11
CA ASP A 266 -22.44 10.10 -1.34
C ASP A 266 -22.14 11.60 -1.13
N LEU A 267 -21.65 12.28 -2.17
CA LEU A 267 -21.72 13.75 -2.27
C LEU A 267 -23.17 14.26 -2.49
N GLU A 268 -24.16 13.38 -2.52
CA GLU A 268 -25.58 13.74 -2.72
C GLU A 268 -26.43 13.74 -1.42
N ARG A 269 -25.91 13.29 -0.27
CA ARG A 269 -26.70 13.23 0.97
C ARG A 269 -26.74 14.51 1.80
N ASP A 270 -25.93 15.51 1.49
CA ASP A 270 -25.96 16.78 2.23
C ASP A 270 -26.99 17.77 1.66
N SER A 271 -27.28 17.70 0.35
CA SER A 271 -28.26 18.62 -0.28
C SER A 271 -29.73 18.26 -0.02
N SER A 272 -30.00 17.05 0.47
CA SER A 272 -31.35 16.55 0.77
C SER A 272 -31.73 16.70 2.24
N ARG A 273 -30.77 16.84 3.16
CA ARG A 273 -31.05 17.09 4.59
C ARG A 273 -31.25 18.56 4.93
N GLU A 274 -30.69 19.50 4.16
CA GLU A 274 -30.97 20.94 4.35
C GLU A 274 -32.29 21.41 3.72
N ARG A 275 -32.88 20.64 2.79
CA ARG A 275 -34.17 20.97 2.16
C ARG A 275 -35.40 20.43 2.89
N GLU A 276 -35.22 19.56 3.88
CA GLU A 276 -36.30 19.12 4.78
C GLU A 276 -36.32 19.89 6.11
N ALA A 277 -35.37 20.82 6.31
CA ALA A 277 -35.23 21.64 7.52
C ALA A 277 -35.48 23.14 7.30
N THR A 278 -36.05 23.55 6.15
CA THR A 278 -36.49 24.93 5.88
C THR A 278 -37.94 24.93 5.41
#